data_AF-A0A3N2NIF0-F1
#
_entry.id   AF-A0A3N2NIF0-F1
#
_cell.length_a   1.000
_cell.length_b   1.000
_cell.length_c   1.000
_cell.angle_alpha   90.00
_cell.angle_beta   90.00
_cell.angle_gamma   90.00
#
_symmetry.space_group_name_H-M   'P 1'
#
loop_
_entity.id
_entity.type
_entity.pdbx_description
1 polymer ?
#
loop_
_entity_poly.entity_id
_entity_poly.type
_entity_poly.pdbx_seq_one_letter_code
_entity_poly.pdbx_strand_id
1 'polypeptide(L)'
;MFILVVCIILLVLAVALTFYSSTYGTAVAFLALCTSGLMPGVHLGASTYMFWGVAMLIVIALNFILPQGVTASRLGVPYIFTASLAGMLIGLTVSHAAMIVGAFFAAILGGVAYGRTPKGLQLAYPSHRFWNYLCAKGLPAVISFSIIGTTIPILTSGF
;
A
#
# COMPACT_ATOMS: atom_id res chain seq x y z
N MET A 1 5.52 22.86 12.39
CA MET A 1 6.33 22.75 11.15
C MET A 1 7.28 21.56 11.15
N PHE A 2 8.09 21.32 12.18
CA PHE A 2 9.01 20.17 12.23
C PHE A 2 8.31 18.80 12.02
N ILE A 3 7.21 18.55 12.74
CA ILE A 3 6.42 17.29 12.66
C ILE A 3 5.91 17.04 11.23
N LEU A 4 5.56 18.11 10.51
CA LEU A 4 5.09 18.02 9.13
C LEU A 4 6.18 17.54 8.18
N VAL A 5 7.39 18.10 8.30
CA VAL A 5 8.54 17.66 7.50
C VAL A 5 8.85 16.20 7.77
N VAL A 6 8.85 15.78 9.04
CA VAL A 6 9.06 14.38 9.43
C VAL A 6 7.99 13.47 8.81
N CYS A 7 6.71 13.86 8.86
CA CYS A 7 5.62 13.09 8.28
C CYS A 7 5.75 12.93 6.76
N ILE A 8 6.13 14.00 6.04
CA ILE A 8 6.37 13.94 4.59
C ILE A 8 7.54 13.01 4.27
N ILE A 9 8.64 13.10 5.01
CA ILE A 9 9.80 12.21 4.83
C ILE A 9 9.37 10.76 5.05
N LEU A 10 8.59 10.48 6.09
CA LEU A 10 8.07 9.14 6.36
C LEU A 10 7.13 8.65 5.26
N LEU A 11 6.28 9.50 4.67
CA LEU A 11 5.43 9.10 3.54
C LEU A 11 6.23 8.77 2.28
N VAL A 12 7.20 9.60 1.92
CA VAL A 12 8.08 9.35 0.77
C VAL A 12 8.88 8.06 0.99
N LEU A 13 9.40 7.87 2.22
CA LEU A 13 10.09 6.67 2.60
C LEU A 13 9.17 5.44 2.58
N ALA A 14 7.93 5.56 3.03
CA ALA A 14 6.93 4.48 2.99
C ALA A 14 6.64 4.05 1.55
N VAL A 15 6.47 5.00 0.62
CA VAL A 15 6.30 4.69 -0.80
C VAL A 15 7.52 3.93 -1.32
N ALA A 16 8.72 4.45 -1.13
CA ALA A 16 9.96 3.83 -1.60
C ALA A 16 10.18 2.42 -1.00
N LEU A 17 9.98 2.27 0.30
CA LEU A 17 10.12 1.00 1.00
C LEU A 17 9.05 -0.01 0.57
N THR A 18 7.84 0.44 0.24
CA THR A 18 6.79 -0.46 -0.26
C THR A 18 7.26 -1.18 -1.52
N PHE A 19 7.97 -0.51 -2.44
CA PHE A 19 8.57 -1.16 -3.63
C PHE A 19 9.69 -2.16 -3.30
N TYR A 20 10.39 -2.00 -2.17
CA TYR A 20 11.50 -2.87 -1.78
C TYR A 20 11.04 -4.07 -0.93
N SER A 21 10.26 -3.79 0.10
CA SER A 21 9.72 -4.75 1.06
C SER A 21 8.41 -4.22 1.59
N SER A 22 7.32 -4.92 1.27
CA SER A 22 5.99 -4.48 1.68
C SER A 22 5.89 -4.35 3.20
N THR A 23 6.52 -5.25 3.97
CA THR A 23 6.54 -5.19 5.45
C THR A 23 7.05 -3.85 5.97
N TYR A 24 8.22 -3.41 5.49
CA TYR A 24 8.80 -2.13 5.92
C TYR A 24 7.99 -0.95 5.39
N GLY A 25 7.50 -1.04 4.16
CA GLY A 25 6.61 -0.03 3.57
C GLY A 25 5.35 0.22 4.39
N THR A 26 4.62 -0.85 4.76
CA THR A 26 3.38 -0.73 5.54
C THR A 26 3.64 -0.24 6.97
N ALA A 27 4.73 -0.67 7.59
CA ALA A 27 5.12 -0.21 8.92
C ALA A 27 5.45 1.29 8.92
N VAL A 28 6.24 1.76 7.96
CA VAL A 28 6.60 3.18 7.84
C VAL A 28 5.39 4.03 7.44
N ALA A 29 4.49 3.51 6.60
CA ALA A 29 3.21 4.17 6.30
C ALA A 29 2.37 4.39 7.56
N PHE A 30 2.28 3.38 8.44
CA PHE A 30 1.55 3.49 9.69
C PHE A 30 2.23 4.47 10.66
N LEU A 31 3.56 4.47 10.73
CA LEU A 31 4.30 5.48 11.50
C LEU A 31 4.02 6.90 10.98
N ALA A 32 3.95 7.10 9.67
CA ALA A 32 3.58 8.39 9.09
C ALA A 32 2.17 8.83 9.55
N LEU A 33 1.19 7.92 9.54
CA LEU A 33 -0.16 8.17 10.07
C LEU A 33 -0.16 8.48 11.58
N CYS A 34 0.67 7.82 12.37
CA CYS A 34 0.83 8.16 13.79
C CYS A 34 1.43 9.57 13.97
N THR A 35 2.44 9.92 13.18
CA THR A 35 3.06 11.26 13.24
C THR A 35 2.11 12.36 12.79
N SER A 36 1.17 12.09 11.86
CA SER A 36 0.18 13.09 11.46
C SER A 36 -0.81 13.42 12.57
N GLY A 37 -1.08 12.48 13.49
CA GLY A 37 -1.88 12.74 14.70
C GLY A 37 -1.22 13.62 15.76
N LEU A 38 0.10 13.75 15.72
CA LEU A 38 0.84 14.63 16.63
C LEU A 38 0.84 16.09 16.15
N MET A 39 0.25 16.37 14.99
CA MET A 39 0.16 17.73 14.46
C MET A 39 -0.89 18.55 15.23
N PRO A 40 -0.59 19.82 15.58
CA PRO A 40 -1.56 20.69 16.23
C PRO A 40 -2.83 20.85 15.40
N GLY A 41 -4.00 20.72 16.02
CA GLY A 41 -5.31 20.87 15.36
C GLY A 41 -5.82 19.62 14.63
N VAL A 42 -5.02 18.55 14.55
CA VAL A 42 -5.47 17.27 13.99
C VAL A 42 -6.08 16.42 15.10
N HIS A 43 -7.35 16.01 14.93
CA HIS A 43 -8.04 15.11 15.85
C HIS A 43 -8.46 13.86 15.09
N LEU A 44 -7.66 12.81 15.20
CA LEU A 44 -7.92 11.52 14.57
C LEU A 44 -8.57 10.58 15.59
N GLY A 45 -9.68 9.95 15.19
CA GLY A 45 -10.34 8.96 16.02
C GLY A 45 -9.44 7.76 16.28
N ALA A 46 -9.49 7.21 17.50
CA ALA A 46 -8.78 5.98 17.86
C ALA A 46 -9.12 4.80 16.93
N SER A 47 -10.34 4.79 16.38
CA SER A 47 -10.80 3.82 15.39
C SER A 47 -9.93 3.80 14.12
N THR A 48 -9.48 4.96 13.63
CA THR A 48 -8.61 5.05 12.44
C THR A 48 -7.26 4.39 12.70
N TYR A 49 -6.66 4.64 13.87
CA TYR A 49 -5.40 4.02 14.26
C TYR A 49 -5.53 2.52 14.46
N MET A 50 -6.59 2.06 15.13
CA MET A 50 -6.81 0.64 15.37
C MET A 50 -7.06 -0.09 14.05
N PHE A 51 -7.90 0.46 13.17
CA PHE A 51 -8.22 -0.14 11.87
C PHE A 51 -6.96 -0.31 11.01
N TRP A 52 -6.19 0.76 10.82
CA TRP A 52 -4.98 0.70 10.00
C TRP A 52 -3.83 -0.03 10.68
N GLY A 53 -3.76 -0.01 12.02
CA GLY A 53 -2.81 -0.78 12.80
C GLY A 53 -3.03 -2.29 12.65
N VAL A 54 -4.28 -2.74 12.74
CA VAL A 54 -4.64 -4.15 12.46
C VAL A 54 -4.33 -4.51 11.01
N ALA A 55 -4.65 -3.65 10.05
CA ALA A 55 -4.33 -3.88 8.64
C ALA A 55 -2.81 -4.02 8.42
N MET A 56 -2.00 -3.17 9.05
CA MET A 56 -0.54 -3.25 9.03
C MET A 56 -0.04 -4.57 9.63
N LEU A 57 -0.57 -5.01 10.78
CA LEU A 57 -0.22 -6.29 11.38
C LEU A 57 -0.57 -7.48 10.48
N ILE A 58 -1.72 -7.45 9.81
CA ILE A 58 -2.11 -8.48 8.84
C ILE A 58 -1.07 -8.57 7.72
N VAL A 59 -0.63 -7.43 7.17
CA VAL A 59 0.38 -7.42 6.11
C VAL A 59 1.71 -8.00 6.59
N ILE A 60 2.15 -7.65 7.79
CA ILE A 60 3.38 -8.19 8.37
C ILE A 60 3.28 -9.70 8.57
N ALA A 61 2.16 -10.17 9.16
CA ALA A 61 1.91 -11.59 9.39
C ALA A 61 1.87 -12.37 8.08
N LEU A 62 1.20 -11.85 7.05
CA LEU A 62 1.15 -12.47 5.73
C LEU A 62 2.55 -12.59 5.12
N ASN A 63 3.37 -11.54 5.18
CA ASN A 63 4.75 -11.60 4.66
C ASN A 63 5.64 -12.58 5.45
N PHE A 64 5.34 -12.84 6.72
CA PHE A 64 6.06 -13.81 7.54
C PHE A 64 5.65 -15.26 7.23
N ILE A 65 4.37 -15.50 6.98
CA ILE A 65 3.83 -16.84 6.68
C ILE A 65 4.12 -17.26 5.23
N LEU A 66 4.22 -16.29 4.31
CA LEU A 66 4.35 -16.60 2.90
C LEU A 66 5.74 -17.20 2.56
N PRO A 67 5.80 -18.32 1.81
CA PRO A 67 7.07 -18.95 1.44
C PRO A 67 8.01 -17.99 0.70
N GLN A 68 9.30 -18.04 1.07
CA GLN A 68 10.36 -17.17 0.52
C GLN A 68 10.42 -17.18 -1.02
N GLY A 69 10.05 -18.27 -1.68
CA GLY A 69 9.99 -18.35 -3.15
C GLY A 69 8.96 -17.40 -3.79
N VAL A 70 7.88 -17.05 -3.09
CA VAL A 70 6.85 -16.10 -3.56
C VAL A 70 7.18 -14.68 -3.10
N THR A 71 7.71 -14.52 -1.88
CA THR A 71 8.10 -13.22 -1.35
C THR A 71 9.38 -12.65 -2.01
N ALA A 72 10.32 -13.49 -2.46
CA ALA A 72 11.54 -13.07 -3.13
C ALA A 72 11.33 -12.62 -4.59
N SER A 73 10.27 -13.08 -5.26
CA SER A 73 9.99 -12.67 -6.65
C SER A 73 9.48 -11.23 -6.72
N ARG A 74 10.38 -10.33 -7.15
CA ARG A 74 10.13 -8.88 -7.30
C ARG A 74 9.73 -8.46 -8.72
N LEU A 75 9.69 -9.39 -9.67
CA LEU A 75 9.53 -9.06 -11.10
C LEU A 75 8.16 -8.43 -11.43
N GLY A 76 7.08 -8.86 -10.76
CA GLY A 76 5.73 -8.32 -10.96
C GLY A 76 5.34 -7.17 -10.02
N VAL A 77 6.13 -6.95 -8.96
CA VAL A 77 5.90 -5.90 -7.95
C VAL A 77 5.77 -4.50 -8.56
N PRO A 78 6.66 -4.02 -9.45
CA PRO A 78 6.55 -2.65 -9.94
C PRO A 78 5.25 -2.40 -10.72
N TYR A 79 4.74 -3.38 -11.47
CA TYR A 79 3.47 -3.24 -12.20
C TYR A 79 2.27 -3.13 -11.26
N ILE A 80 2.19 -4.01 -10.25
CA ILE A 80 1.09 -4.03 -9.29
C ILE A 80 1.13 -2.76 -8.42
N PHE A 81 2.33 -2.35 -8.00
CA PHE A 81 2.51 -1.30 -6.99
C PHE A 81 2.35 0.09 -7.60
N THR A 82 2.88 0.33 -8.80
CA THR A 82 2.64 1.60 -9.51
C THR A 82 1.19 1.74 -9.93
N ALA A 83 0.54 0.66 -10.38
CA ALA A 83 -0.88 0.68 -10.69
C ALA A 83 -1.71 0.94 -9.43
N SER A 84 -1.45 0.24 -8.32
CA SER A 84 -2.13 0.47 -7.05
C SER A 84 -1.93 1.90 -6.53
N LEU A 85 -0.73 2.46 -6.66
CA LEU A 85 -0.43 3.84 -6.29
C LEU A 85 -1.24 4.82 -7.16
N ALA A 86 -1.27 4.63 -8.48
CA ALA A 86 -2.05 5.46 -9.38
C ALA A 86 -3.55 5.36 -9.09
N GLY A 87 -4.08 4.16 -8.88
CA GLY A 87 -5.48 3.93 -8.52
C GLY A 87 -5.86 4.57 -7.18
N MET A 88 -4.97 4.51 -6.20
CA MET A 88 -5.12 5.18 -4.91
C MET A 88 -5.21 6.71 -5.08
N LEU A 89 -4.29 7.31 -5.84
CA LEU A 89 -4.27 8.75 -6.10
C LEU A 89 -5.50 9.22 -6.89
N ILE A 90 -5.94 8.46 -7.89
CA ILE A 90 -7.16 8.77 -8.65
C ILE A 90 -8.38 8.67 -7.72
N GLY A 91 -8.50 7.58 -6.96
CA GLY A 91 -9.62 7.37 -6.06
C GLY A 91 -9.72 8.41 -4.93
N LEU A 92 -8.57 8.92 -4.47
CA LEU A 92 -8.50 10.02 -3.49
C LEU A 92 -9.23 11.29 -3.95
N THR A 93 -9.31 11.54 -5.26
CA THR A 93 -10.02 12.71 -5.80
C THR A 93 -11.54 12.60 -5.68
N VAL A 94 -12.07 11.40 -5.43
CA VAL A 94 -13.50 11.13 -5.36
C VAL A 94 -13.96 10.93 -3.92
N SER A 95 -13.38 9.96 -3.20
CA SER A 95 -13.71 9.69 -1.80
C SER A 95 -12.70 8.75 -1.15
N HIS A 96 -12.71 8.66 0.18
CA HIS A 96 -11.89 7.71 0.93
C HIS A 96 -12.20 6.24 0.56
N ALA A 97 -13.46 5.90 0.32
CA ALA A 97 -13.83 4.56 -0.14
C ALA A 97 -13.33 4.30 -1.58
N ALA A 98 -13.47 5.28 -2.47
CA ALA A 98 -13.00 5.19 -3.85
C ALA A 98 -11.47 5.06 -3.94
N MET A 99 -10.72 5.63 -2.99
CA MET A 99 -9.27 5.42 -2.86
C MET A 99 -8.93 3.94 -2.67
N ILE A 100 -9.58 3.27 -1.69
CA ILE A 100 -9.31 1.86 -1.38
C ILE A 100 -9.71 0.97 -2.56
N VAL A 101 -10.91 1.21 -3.10
CA VAL A 101 -11.45 0.46 -4.24
C VAL A 101 -10.59 0.68 -5.49
N GLY A 102 -10.16 1.91 -5.75
CA GLY A 102 -9.29 2.27 -6.86
C GLY A 102 -7.92 1.60 -6.75
N ALA A 103 -7.31 1.61 -5.56
CA ALA A 103 -6.06 0.90 -5.30
C ALA A 103 -6.21 -0.62 -5.57
N PHE A 104 -7.31 -1.22 -5.11
CA PHE A 104 -7.61 -2.64 -5.30
C PHE A 104 -7.77 -3.02 -6.79
N PHE A 105 -8.65 -2.34 -7.53
CA PHE A 105 -8.85 -2.63 -8.95
C PHE A 105 -7.60 -2.35 -9.77
N ALA A 106 -6.87 -1.29 -9.46
CA ALA A 106 -5.63 -0.99 -10.14
C ALA A 106 -4.52 -2.02 -9.84
N ALA A 107 -4.46 -2.56 -8.63
CA ALA A 107 -3.56 -3.68 -8.30
C ALA A 107 -3.89 -4.93 -9.14
N ILE A 108 -5.18 -5.25 -9.33
CA ILE A 108 -5.62 -6.34 -10.20
C ILE A 108 -5.19 -6.07 -11.65
N LEU A 109 -5.49 -4.88 -12.18
CA LEU A 109 -5.11 -4.47 -13.53
C LEU A 109 -3.58 -4.54 -13.75
N GLY A 110 -2.79 -4.07 -12.78
CA GLY A 110 -1.33 -4.17 -12.81
C GLY A 110 -0.84 -5.62 -12.77
N GLY A 111 -1.51 -6.48 -12.02
CA GLY A 111 -1.27 -7.92 -12.00
C GLY A 111 -1.55 -8.56 -13.36
N VAL A 112 -2.70 -8.28 -13.96
CA VAL A 112 -3.09 -8.79 -15.29
C VAL A 112 -2.11 -8.30 -16.35
N ALA A 113 -1.71 -7.03 -16.30
CA ALA A 113 -0.71 -6.46 -17.20
C ALA A 113 0.62 -7.21 -17.10
N TYR A 114 1.10 -7.49 -15.88
CA TYR A 114 2.30 -8.29 -15.66
C TYR A 114 2.14 -9.74 -16.16
N GLY A 115 1.00 -10.38 -15.92
CA GLY A 115 0.72 -11.75 -16.37
C GLY A 115 0.76 -11.92 -17.89
N ARG A 116 0.53 -10.84 -18.66
CA ARG A 116 0.66 -10.81 -20.12
C ARG A 116 2.08 -10.53 -20.62
N THR A 117 3.03 -10.23 -19.74
CA THR A 117 4.43 -9.99 -20.14
C THR A 117 5.21 -11.30 -20.34
N PRO A 118 6.29 -11.31 -21.16
CA PRO A 118 7.15 -12.49 -21.35
C PRO A 118 7.72 -13.05 -20.05
N LYS A 119 7.98 -12.17 -19.06
CA LYS A 119 8.46 -12.54 -17.72
C LYS A 119 7.34 -13.07 -16.81
N GLY A 120 6.09 -12.72 -17.10
CA GLY A 120 4.90 -13.19 -16.39
C GLY A 120 4.33 -14.51 -16.90
N LEU A 121 4.80 -15.04 -18.05
CA LEU A 121 4.38 -16.34 -18.58
C LEU A 121 4.56 -17.49 -17.58
N GLN A 122 5.55 -17.39 -16.69
CA GLN A 122 5.79 -18.37 -15.62
C GLN A 122 4.63 -18.44 -14.60
N LEU A 123 3.82 -17.39 -14.47
CA LEU A 123 2.62 -17.40 -13.63
C LEU A 123 1.42 -18.10 -14.30
N ALA A 124 1.53 -18.44 -15.59
CA ALA A 124 0.50 -19.14 -16.38
C ALA A 124 -0.89 -18.48 -16.23
N TYR A 125 -1.01 -17.20 -16.58
CA TYR A 125 -2.29 -16.49 -16.48
C TYR A 125 -3.35 -17.07 -17.43
N PRO A 126 -4.62 -17.29 -17.00
CA PRO A 126 -5.15 -17.23 -15.63
C PRO A 126 -5.01 -18.60 -14.93
N SER A 127 -4.25 -18.67 -13.82
CA SER A 127 -4.12 -19.88 -12.99
C SER A 127 -4.24 -19.58 -11.51
N HIS A 128 -4.40 -20.63 -10.69
CA HIS A 128 -4.36 -20.53 -9.23
C HIS A 128 -3.05 -19.91 -8.71
N ARG A 129 -1.94 -20.10 -9.43
CA ARG A 129 -0.65 -19.49 -9.07
C ARG A 129 -0.66 -17.97 -9.25
N PHE A 130 -1.33 -17.48 -10.30
CA PHE A 130 -1.51 -16.05 -10.51
C PHE A 130 -2.33 -15.41 -9.40
N TRP A 131 -3.48 -15.98 -9.05
CA TRP A 131 -4.33 -15.44 -7.99
C TRP A 131 -3.64 -15.47 -6.63
N ASN A 132 -2.92 -16.55 -6.30
CA ASN A 132 -2.12 -16.60 -5.08
C ASN A 132 -1.01 -15.55 -5.09
N TYR A 133 -0.31 -15.32 -6.21
CA TYR A 133 0.70 -14.28 -6.33
C TYR A 133 0.10 -12.87 -6.17
N LEU A 134 -1.05 -12.63 -6.81
CA LEU A 134 -1.74 -11.35 -6.74
C LEU A 134 -2.26 -11.06 -5.33
N CYS A 135 -2.82 -12.05 -4.63
CA CYS A 135 -3.20 -11.89 -3.22
C CYS A 135 -1.96 -11.69 -2.33
N ALA A 136 -0.90 -12.45 -2.56
CA ALA A 136 0.35 -12.36 -1.81
C ALA A 136 1.05 -11.00 -1.89
N LYS A 137 1.01 -10.35 -3.06
CA LYS A 137 1.73 -9.09 -3.32
C LYS A 137 0.82 -7.88 -3.42
N GLY A 138 -0.36 -8.05 -4.00
CA GLY A 138 -1.34 -6.98 -4.20
C GLY A 138 -2.03 -6.56 -2.92
N LEU A 139 -2.45 -7.49 -2.05
CA LEU A 139 -3.11 -7.13 -0.79
C LEU A 139 -2.20 -6.28 0.12
N PRO A 140 -0.93 -6.65 0.34
CA PRO A 140 0.03 -5.77 1.02
C PRO A 140 0.20 -4.39 0.37
N ALA A 141 0.25 -4.32 -0.96
CA ALA A 141 0.37 -3.06 -1.68
C ALA A 141 -0.85 -2.15 -1.46
N VAL A 142 -2.05 -2.70 -1.61
CA VAL A 142 -3.32 -1.97 -1.43
C VAL A 142 -3.40 -1.40 -0.02
N ILE A 143 -3.05 -2.19 1.01
CA ILE A 143 -3.06 -1.72 2.39
C ILE A 143 -2.00 -0.62 2.61
N SER A 144 -0.75 -0.83 2.19
CA SER A 144 0.30 0.20 2.31
C SER A 144 -0.11 1.52 1.67
N PHE A 145 -0.58 1.48 0.42
CA PHE A 145 -0.99 2.68 -0.29
C PHE A 145 -2.26 3.29 0.28
N SER A 146 -3.18 2.51 0.85
CA SER A 146 -4.37 3.05 1.52
C SER A 146 -4.04 3.76 2.84
N ILE A 147 -3.04 3.28 3.60
CA ILE A 147 -2.54 3.99 4.78
C ILE A 147 -1.88 5.31 4.37
N ILE A 148 -1.03 5.27 3.34
CA ILE A 148 -0.42 6.47 2.75
C ILE A 148 -1.51 7.46 2.30
N GLY A 149 -2.47 6.97 1.54
CA GLY A 149 -3.57 7.76 1.00
C GLY A 149 -4.48 8.32 2.10
N THR A 150 -4.69 7.62 3.21
CA THR A 150 -5.40 8.17 4.37
C THR A 150 -4.63 9.33 5.01
N THR A 151 -3.30 9.28 4.99
CA THR A 151 -2.43 10.29 5.60
C THR A 151 -2.37 11.58 4.77
N ILE A 152 -2.53 11.50 3.44
CA ILE A 152 -2.44 12.66 2.54
C ILE A 152 -3.51 13.73 2.83
N PRO A 153 -4.82 13.41 2.88
CA PRO A 153 -5.86 14.40 3.21
C PRO A 153 -5.65 15.07 4.57
N ILE A 154 -5.17 14.32 5.56
CA ILE A 154 -4.90 14.81 6.92
C ILE A 154 -3.84 15.92 6.88
N LEU A 155 -2.79 15.72 6.06
CA LEU A 155 -1.76 16.73 5.86
C LEU A 155 -2.30 17.97 5.15
N THR A 156 -3.15 17.79 4.14
CA THR A 156 -3.71 18.92 3.37
C THR A 156 -4.79 19.69 4.13
N SER A 157 -5.52 19.06 5.04
CA SER A 157 -6.54 19.72 5.87
C SER A 157 -5.94 20.55 7.02
N GLY A 158 -4.63 20.41 7.29
CA GLY A 158 -3.92 21.18 8.30
C GLY A 158 -3.39 22.54 7.81
N PHE A 159 -3.74 22.95 6.58
CA PHE A 159 -3.36 24.22 5.95
C PHE A 159 -4.58 25.08 5.67
#